data_AF-A0A418WSD7-F1
#
_entry.id   AF-A0A418WSD7-F1
#
_cell.length_a   1.000
_cell.length_b   1.000
_cell.length_c   1.000
_cell.angle_alpha   90.00
_cell.angle_beta   90.00
_cell.angle_gamma   90.00
#
_symmetry.space_group_name_H-M   'P 1'
#
loop_
_entity.id
_entity.type
_entity.pdbx_description
1 polymer ?
#
loop_
_entity_poly.entity_id
_entity_poly.type
_entity_poly.pdbx_seq_one_letter_code
_entity_poly.pdbx_strand_id
1 'polypeptide(L)'
;MAVAGLDDAHAAHAVFAHFGMSYRRPLVLIRAMMAEIARASQQIVKVAPCCCLRMTPDEATLLKTVEQAADQPRRAHTLLGDLMGTADCLGVLTTAQAVGQAFADLGKPLALFASTAGDV
;
A
#
# COMPACT_ATOMS: atom_id res chain seq x y z
N MET A 1 -4.20 10.42 3.79
CA MET A 1 -3.90 9.65 5.01
C MET A 1 -2.54 9.96 5.64
N ALA A 2 -1.51 10.34 4.87
CA ALA A 2 -0.20 10.68 5.45
C ALA A 2 -0.23 11.99 6.28
N VAL A 3 -0.67 13.11 5.70
CA VAL A 3 -0.69 14.42 6.39
C VAL A 3 -1.95 14.61 7.25
N ALA A 4 -3.12 14.22 6.74
CA ALA A 4 -4.41 14.41 7.43
C ALA A 4 -4.82 13.22 8.33
N GLY A 5 -3.92 12.26 8.56
CA GLY A 5 -4.16 11.10 9.44
C GLY A 5 -5.04 10.00 8.84
N LEU A 6 -5.35 8.99 9.65
CA LEU A 6 -6.09 7.79 9.22
C LEU A 6 -7.56 8.07 8.86
N ASP A 7 -8.17 9.07 9.49
CA ASP A 7 -9.57 9.47 9.27
C ASP A 7 -9.75 10.54 8.19
N ASP A 8 -8.77 10.67 7.29
CA ASP A 8 -8.77 11.60 6.17
C ASP A 8 -10.02 11.45 5.27
N ALA A 9 -10.85 12.49 5.24
CA ALA A 9 -12.07 12.55 4.45
C ALA A 9 -11.81 12.58 2.93
N HIS A 10 -10.72 13.22 2.49
CA HIS A 10 -10.34 13.26 1.08
C HIS A 10 -9.94 11.87 0.59
N ALA A 11 -9.17 11.13 1.41
CA ALA A 11 -8.83 9.74 1.12
C ALA A 11 -10.09 8.85 1.09
N ALA A 12 -11.02 9.03 2.04
CA ALA A 12 -12.28 8.30 2.03
C ALA A 12 -13.10 8.56 0.76
N HIS A 13 -13.18 9.83 0.34
CA HIS A 13 -13.86 10.22 -0.89
C HIS A 13 -13.19 9.65 -2.14
N ALA A 14 -11.86 9.65 -2.21
CA ALA A 14 -11.11 9.06 -3.32
C ALA A 14 -11.39 7.55 -3.48
N VAL A 15 -11.40 6.80 -2.36
CA VAL A 15 -11.72 5.36 -2.38
C VAL A 15 -13.20 5.16 -2.74
N PHE A 16 -14.10 6.01 -2.26
CA PHE A 16 -15.52 6.00 -2.67
C PHE A 16 -15.70 6.25 -4.17
N ALA A 17 -15.06 7.27 -4.73
CA ALA A 17 -15.13 7.58 -6.14
C ALA A 17 -14.58 6.44 -7.02
N HIS A 18 -13.60 5.69 -6.52
CA HIS A 18 -12.99 4.57 -7.24
C HIS A 18 -13.81 3.26 -7.18
N PHE A 19 -14.36 2.92 -6.00
CA PHE A 19 -15.02 1.62 -5.75
C PHE A 19 -16.54 1.68 -5.59
N GLY A 20 -17.14 2.87 -5.58
CA GLY A 20 -18.57 3.05 -5.37
C GLY A 20 -19.04 2.51 -4.03
N MET A 21 -20.17 1.79 -3.99
CA MET A 21 -20.75 1.28 -2.74
C MET A 21 -19.85 0.27 -2.00
N SER A 22 -18.93 -0.39 -2.70
CA SER A 22 -18.01 -1.38 -2.12
C SER A 22 -16.75 -0.77 -1.51
N TYR A 23 -16.64 0.56 -1.43
CA TYR A 23 -15.43 1.27 -0.96
C TYR A 23 -15.00 0.97 0.47
N ARG A 24 -15.91 0.51 1.34
CA ARG A 24 -15.62 0.33 2.77
C ARG A 24 -14.53 -0.70 3.03
N ARG A 25 -14.58 -1.85 2.35
CA ARG A 25 -13.59 -2.93 2.52
C ARG A 25 -12.18 -2.47 2.15
N PRO A 26 -11.90 -1.93 0.93
CA PRO A 26 -10.58 -1.44 0.60
C PRO A 26 -10.17 -0.26 1.51
N LEU A 27 -11.09 0.65 1.87
CA LEU A 27 -10.77 1.78 2.75
C LEU A 27 -10.29 1.31 4.14
N VAL A 28 -10.99 0.36 4.77
CA VAL A 28 -10.61 -0.18 6.08
C VAL A 28 -9.26 -0.90 6.02
N LEU A 29 -9.02 -1.67 4.96
CA LEU A 29 -7.76 -2.41 4.80
C LEU A 29 -6.58 -1.49 4.54
N ILE A 30 -6.75 -0.43 3.74
CA ILE A 30 -5.72 0.60 3.55
C ILE A 30 -5.40 1.26 4.89
N ARG A 31 -6.40 1.60 5.71
CA ARG A 31 -6.20 2.18 7.04
C ARG A 31 -5.47 1.23 7.98
N ALA A 32 -5.85 -0.05 7.99
CA ALA A 32 -5.18 -1.07 8.79
C ALA A 32 -3.70 -1.20 8.39
N MET A 33 -3.42 -1.23 7.09
CA MET A 33 -2.05 -1.28 6.57
C MET A 33 -1.24 -0.03 6.99
N MET A 34 -1.81 1.16 6.87
CA MET A 34 -1.15 2.39 7.31
C MET A 34 -0.87 2.42 8.82
N ALA A 35 -1.83 1.96 9.63
CA ALA A 35 -1.65 1.84 11.08
C ALA A 35 -0.53 0.85 11.44
N GLU A 36 -0.44 -0.25 10.71
CA GLU A 36 0.57 -1.27 10.94
C GLU A 36 1.97 -0.82 10.49
N ILE A 37 2.08 -0.07 9.39
CA ILE A 37 3.33 0.59 8.99
C ILE A 37 3.77 1.59 10.06
N ALA A 38 2.85 2.42 10.55
CA ALA A 38 3.14 3.40 11.61
C ALA A 38 3.57 2.73 12.93
N ARG A 39 3.06 1.52 13.21
CA ARG A 39 3.42 0.72 14.39
C ARG A 39 4.80 0.06 14.25
N ALA A 40 5.08 -0.55 13.10
CA ALA A 40 6.25 -1.40 12.93
C ALA A 40 7.52 -0.63 12.49
N SER A 41 7.36 0.50 11.77
CA SER A 41 8.50 1.18 11.15
C SER A 41 9.50 1.75 12.15
N GLN A 42 10.78 1.47 11.93
CA GLN A 42 11.92 2.03 12.68
C GLN A 42 12.55 3.24 11.98
N GLN A 43 12.07 3.58 10.77
CA GLN A 43 12.51 4.74 10.01
C GLN A 43 11.33 5.53 9.41
N ILE A 44 11.61 6.72 8.92
CA ILE A 44 10.62 7.57 8.26
C ILE A 44 10.38 7.05 6.83
N VAL A 45 9.17 6.57 6.57
CA VAL A 45 8.68 6.29 5.22
C VAL A 45 8.26 7.61 4.57
N LYS A 46 8.95 8.02 3.49
CA LYS A 46 8.75 9.33 2.87
C LYS A 46 7.58 9.33 1.91
N VAL A 47 6.58 10.16 2.21
CA VAL A 47 5.42 10.40 1.35
C VAL A 47 5.54 11.81 0.76
N ALA A 48 5.29 11.96 -0.53
CA ALA A 48 5.28 13.25 -1.18
C ALA A 48 4.10 14.10 -0.64
N PRO A 49 4.25 15.43 -0.58
CA PRO A 49 3.11 16.32 -0.36
C PRO A 49 2.02 16.06 -1.40
N CYS A 50 0.76 16.07 -0.98
CA CYS A 50 -0.39 15.74 -1.84
C CYS A 50 -0.58 16.68 -3.03
N CYS A 51 0.09 17.84 -3.06
CA CYS A 51 0.08 18.80 -4.16
C CYS A 51 1.03 18.43 -5.31
N CYS A 52 1.89 17.42 -5.15
CA CYS A 52 2.83 16.98 -6.17
C CYS A 52 2.32 15.72 -6.88
N LEU A 53 2.25 15.74 -8.21
CA LEU A 53 1.94 14.57 -9.05
C LEU A 53 3.16 13.64 -9.24
N ARG A 54 3.97 13.44 -8.20
CA ARG A 54 5.21 12.63 -8.27
C ARG A 54 5.22 11.58 -7.18
N MET A 55 5.45 10.34 -7.58
CA MET A 55 5.65 9.21 -6.68
C MET A 55 7.07 9.23 -6.09
N THR A 56 7.19 9.10 -4.77
CA THR A 56 8.48 8.90 -4.09
C THR A 56 8.97 7.44 -4.28
N PRO A 57 10.28 7.17 -4.11
CA PRO A 57 10.77 5.79 -4.12
C PRO A 57 10.13 4.89 -3.04
N ASP A 58 9.81 5.47 -1.89
CA ASP A 58 9.19 4.76 -0.76
C ASP A 58 7.73 4.43 -1.07
N GLU A 59 6.98 5.37 -1.67
CA GLU A 59 5.62 5.13 -2.17
C GLU A 59 5.60 4.05 -3.27
N ALA A 60 6.56 4.11 -4.19
CA ALA A 60 6.70 3.10 -5.24
C ALA A 60 6.98 1.71 -4.64
N THR A 61 7.86 1.65 -3.65
CA THR A 61 8.17 0.41 -2.92
C THR A 61 6.92 -0.13 -2.21
N LEU A 62 6.17 0.73 -1.51
CA LEU A 62 4.91 0.33 -0.88
C LEU A 62 3.92 -0.24 -1.89
N LEU A 63 3.64 0.48 -2.98
CA LEU A 63 2.69 0.01 -4.00
C LEU A 63 3.14 -1.31 -4.64
N LYS A 64 4.45 -1.46 -4.90
CA LYS A 64 5.03 -2.71 -5.43
C LYS A 64 4.88 -3.85 -4.44
N THR A 65 5.06 -3.60 -3.15
CA THR A 65 4.85 -4.65 -2.13
C THR A 65 3.41 -5.10 -2.09
N VAL A 66 2.42 -4.19 -2.14
CA VAL A 66 0.99 -4.56 -2.16
C VAL A 66 0.65 -5.38 -3.41
N GLU A 67 1.15 -4.99 -4.58
CA GLU A 67 0.98 -5.73 -5.84
C GLU A 67 1.56 -7.15 -5.75
N GLN A 68 2.75 -7.31 -5.17
CA GLN A 68 3.48 -8.59 -5.15
C GLN A 68 3.23 -9.45 -3.91
N ALA A 69 2.58 -8.93 -2.86
CA ALA A 69 2.53 -9.59 -1.55
C ALA A 69 1.83 -10.94 -1.58
N ALA A 70 0.83 -11.13 -2.44
CA ALA A 70 0.12 -12.40 -2.58
C ALA A 70 0.97 -13.45 -3.31
N ASP A 71 1.59 -13.08 -4.43
CA ASP A 71 2.30 -14.02 -5.31
C ASP A 71 3.75 -14.27 -4.88
N GLN A 72 4.40 -13.27 -4.28
CA GLN A 72 5.81 -13.28 -3.90
C GLN A 72 6.02 -12.80 -2.45
N PRO A 73 5.41 -13.48 -1.44
CA PRO A 73 5.37 -13.00 -0.06
C PRO A 73 6.75 -12.82 0.56
N ARG A 74 7.71 -13.69 0.24
CA ARG A 74 9.10 -13.57 0.73
C ARG A 74 9.78 -12.31 0.21
N ARG A 75 9.61 -12.02 -1.09
CA ARG A 75 10.19 -10.83 -1.73
C ARG A 75 9.55 -9.56 -1.19
N ALA A 76 8.23 -9.56 -1.05
CA ALA A 76 7.50 -8.45 -0.44
C ALA A 76 7.93 -8.20 1.01
N HIS A 77 8.14 -9.25 1.80
CA HIS A 77 8.66 -9.14 3.16
C HIS A 77 10.06 -8.50 3.20
N THR A 78 10.99 -8.93 2.34
CA THR A 78 12.32 -8.31 2.27
C THR A 78 12.22 -6.82 1.93
N LEU A 79 11.45 -6.46 0.90
CA LEU A 79 11.25 -5.06 0.50
C LEU A 79 10.63 -4.21 1.62
N LEU A 80 9.64 -4.75 2.33
CA LEU A 80 9.02 -4.08 3.48
C LEU A 80 10.02 -3.91 4.63
N GLY A 81 10.86 -4.92 4.87
CA GLY A 81 11.86 -4.84 5.92
C GLY A 81 12.94 -3.81 5.64
N ASP A 82 13.40 -3.72 4.39
CA ASP A 82 14.35 -2.70 3.94
C ASP A 82 13.74 -1.29 4.04
N LEU A 83 12.49 -1.14 3.61
CA LEU A 83 11.76 0.13 3.66
C LEU A 83 11.51 0.64 5.09
N MET A 84 11.22 -0.28 6.02
CA MET A 84 10.85 0.06 7.40
C MET A 84 12.01 -0.05 8.39
N GLY A 85 13.14 -0.59 7.97
CA GLY A 85 14.32 -0.76 8.82
C GLY A 85 14.16 -1.84 9.89
N THR A 86 13.26 -2.81 9.67
CA THR A 86 12.99 -3.90 10.62
C THR A 86 12.59 -5.19 9.91
N ALA A 87 13.02 -6.34 10.42
CA ALA A 87 12.54 -7.63 9.94
C ALA A 87 11.15 -8.00 10.52
N ASP A 88 10.70 -7.34 11.59
CA ASP A 88 9.40 -7.59 12.23
C ASP A 88 8.27 -6.85 11.49
N CYS A 89 8.00 -7.28 10.26
CA CYS A 89 7.04 -6.64 9.35
C CYS A 89 5.90 -7.55 8.88
N LEU A 90 5.67 -8.68 9.56
CA LEU A 90 4.63 -9.64 9.20
C LEU A 90 3.21 -9.04 9.23
N GLY A 91 2.92 -8.16 10.20
CA GLY A 91 1.65 -7.44 10.24
C GLY A 91 1.46 -6.56 9.01
N VAL A 92 2.51 -5.86 8.57
CA VAL A 92 2.46 -5.01 7.37
C VAL A 92 2.29 -5.87 6.12
N LEU A 93 2.99 -7.01 6.05
CA LEU A 93 2.84 -7.95 4.94
C LEU A 93 1.39 -8.49 4.84
N THR A 94 0.82 -8.95 5.95
CA THR A 94 -0.55 -9.51 5.95
C THR A 94 -1.61 -8.47 5.57
N THR A 95 -1.48 -7.23 6.07
CA THR A 95 -2.38 -6.14 5.70
C THR A 95 -2.19 -5.71 4.25
N ALA A 96 -0.96 -5.70 3.72
CA ALA A 96 -0.68 -5.46 2.31
C ALA A 96 -1.31 -6.52 1.40
N GLN A 97 -1.19 -7.81 1.75
CA GLN A 97 -1.87 -8.90 1.05
C GLN A 97 -3.39 -8.69 1.02
N ALA A 98 -3.98 -8.36 2.17
CA ALA A 98 -5.41 -8.12 2.28
C ALA A 98 -5.87 -6.94 1.41
N VAL A 99 -5.09 -5.86 1.34
CA VAL A 99 -5.36 -4.73 0.44
C VAL A 99 -5.32 -5.18 -1.02
N GLY A 100 -4.26 -5.86 -1.45
CA GLY A 100 -4.13 -6.35 -2.83
C GLY A 100 -5.29 -7.26 -3.24
N GLN A 101 -5.69 -8.19 -2.36
CA GLN A 101 -6.83 -9.08 -2.58
C GLN A 101 -8.17 -8.33 -2.63
N ALA A 102 -8.39 -7.33 -1.77
CA ALA A 102 -9.62 -6.53 -1.82
C ALA A 102 -9.75 -5.73 -3.12
N PHE A 103 -8.63 -5.29 -3.69
CA PHE A 103 -8.59 -4.63 -5.00
C PHE A 103 -8.93 -5.63 -6.12
N ALA A 104 -8.33 -6.82 -6.11
CA ALA A 104 -8.61 -7.89 -7.06
C ALA A 104 -10.07 -8.36 -7.02
N ASP A 105 -10.62 -8.59 -5.82
CA ASP A 105 -12.02 -9.01 -5.61
C ASP A 105 -13.04 -8.01 -6.17
N LEU A 106 -12.68 -6.72 -6.20
CA LEU A 106 -13.52 -5.65 -6.75
C LEU A 106 -13.26 -5.39 -8.24
N GLY A 107 -12.52 -6.27 -8.91
CA GLY A 107 -12.22 -6.20 -10.34
C GLY A 107 -11.25 -5.07 -10.71
N LYS A 108 -10.48 -4.57 -9.75
CA LYS A 108 -9.52 -3.46 -9.94
C LYS A 108 -8.15 -3.82 -9.34
N PRO A 109 -7.49 -4.89 -9.81
CA PRO A 109 -6.20 -5.32 -9.27
C PRO A 109 -5.13 -4.23 -9.45
N LEU A 110 -4.19 -4.17 -8.50
CA LEU A 110 -3.01 -3.33 -8.63
C LEU A 110 -2.06 -3.97 -9.64
N ALA A 111 -1.80 -3.28 -10.75
CA ALA A 111 -0.91 -3.73 -11.82
C ALA A 111 -0.06 -2.55 -12.31
N LEU A 112 0.60 -1.88 -11.38
CA LEU A 112 1.41 -0.69 -11.66
C LEU A 112 2.81 -1.07 -12.16
N PHE A 113 3.30 -2.26 -11.79
CA PHE A 113 4.67 -2.71 -12.08
C PHE A 113 4.72 -3.98 -12.96
N ALA A 114 3.56 -4.55 -13.32
CA ALA A 114 3.44 -5.76 -14.13
C ALA A 114 3.88 -5.62 -15.61
N SER A 115 4.27 -4.44 -16.09
CA SER A 115 4.65 -4.20 -17.50
C SER A 115 6.17 -4.08 -17.77
N THR A 116 7.06 -4.35 -16.80
CA THR A 116 8.52 -4.21 -17.04
C THR A 116 9.29 -5.54 -17.08
N ALA A 117 8.61 -6.66 -17.32
CA ALA A 117 9.25 -7.99 -17.46
C ALA A 117 9.56 -8.35 -18.92
N GLY A 118 9.93 -7.38 -19.75
CA GLY A 118 10.13 -7.56 -21.19
C GLY A 118 11.17 -6.67 -21.87
N ASP A 119 12.13 -6.11 -21.14
CA ASP A 119 13.33 -5.48 -21.73
C ASP A 119 14.44 -5.41 -20.67
N VAL A 120 15.31 -6.44 -20.65
CA VAL A 120 16.80 -6.42 -20.61
C VAL A 120 17.27 -7.87 -20.80
#